data_AF-A0A6V7V0J4-F1
#
_entry.id   AF-A0A6V7V0J4-F1
#
_cell.length_a   1.000
_cell.length_b   1.000
_cell.length_c   1.000
_cell.angle_alpha   90.00
_cell.angle_beta   90.00
_cell.angle_gamma   90.00
#
_symmetry.space_group_name_H-M   'P 1'
#
loop_
_entity.id
_entity.type
_entity.pdbx_description
1 polymer ?
#
loop_
_entity_poly.entity_id
_entity_poly.type
_entity_poly.pdbx_seq_one_letter_code
_entity_poly.pdbx_strand_id
1 'polypeptide(L)'
;MVATIPTLRLFYRLFIIKRTATRLASLDTSIASPSSSSSNKFNRYDTNLKLVEALNNENFDQIGSPLILGNKTQKDYVELFREQLDSEEAFFTMIKNTTRTSELEPMEKLIESWEWKEHIEENLNRIIAEKPMSKELRTFFNNIDTKECADNLLLLLQSILCRGQRSVPIVELNKIFPRIIINLYRDPFFRLLSVEYKKNIELLFKEYIRYYLDKNISKRFTIRDWWYKCASQLQLPPDYFPQFEEFFKTPIQDISNLFISFLIEHCEFPLYRGTKNESNNGKNVGNMLFLLEKFKLKN
;
A
#
# COMPACT_ATOMS: atom_id res chain seq x y z
N MET A 1 -24.85 -9.46 -6.05
CA MET A 1 -25.66 -8.83 -4.98
C MET A 1 -24.74 -7.87 -4.24
N VAL A 2 -24.86 -6.55 -4.46
CA VAL A 2 -23.91 -5.56 -3.91
C VAL A 2 -24.43 -5.04 -2.58
N ALA A 3 -23.64 -5.23 -1.52
CA ALA A 3 -23.93 -4.74 -0.17
C ALA A 3 -23.95 -3.20 -0.17
N THR A 4 -25.01 -2.59 0.37
CA THR A 4 -25.10 -1.12 0.54
C THR A 4 -24.07 -0.65 1.58
N ILE A 5 -23.76 0.65 1.66
CA ILE A 5 -22.82 1.20 2.66
C ILE A 5 -23.15 0.74 4.11
N PRO A 6 -24.41 0.75 4.56
CA PRO A 6 -24.80 0.14 5.83
C PRO A 6 -24.51 -1.36 5.90
N THR A 7 -24.73 -2.08 4.80
CA THR A 7 -24.45 -3.52 4.71
C THR A 7 -22.95 -3.81 4.72
N LEU A 8 -22.08 -3.00 4.10
CA LEU A 8 -20.61 -3.14 4.16
C LEU A 8 -20.08 -2.79 5.56
N ARG A 9 -20.62 -1.76 6.21
CA ARG A 9 -20.33 -1.45 7.63
C ARG A 9 -20.76 -2.59 8.53
N LEU A 10 -21.97 -3.13 8.32
CA LEU A 10 -22.49 -4.26 9.08
C LEU A 10 -21.69 -5.53 8.79
N PHE A 11 -21.31 -5.81 7.54
CA PHE A 11 -20.49 -6.96 7.17
C PHE A 11 -19.08 -6.83 7.72
N TYR A 12 -18.46 -5.65 7.69
CA TYR A 12 -17.14 -5.45 8.27
C TYR A 12 -17.20 -5.54 9.80
N ARG A 13 -18.20 -4.93 10.44
CA ARG A 13 -18.43 -5.09 11.89
C ARG A 13 -18.73 -6.53 12.24
N LEU A 14 -19.57 -7.24 11.48
CA LEU A 14 -19.86 -8.65 11.68
C LEU A 14 -18.70 -9.56 11.28
N PHE A 15 -17.82 -9.16 10.37
CA PHE A 15 -16.63 -9.92 9.98
C PHE A 15 -15.54 -9.76 11.02
N ILE A 16 -15.31 -8.54 11.51
CA ILE A 16 -14.49 -8.28 12.70
C ILE A 16 -15.10 -9.05 13.86
N ILE A 17 -16.36 -8.78 14.23
CA ILE A 17 -17.05 -9.42 15.37
C ILE A 17 -17.06 -10.93 15.20
N LYS A 18 -17.33 -11.51 14.03
CA LYS A 18 -17.32 -12.96 13.83
C LYS A 18 -15.92 -13.52 13.86
N ARG A 19 -14.89 -12.85 13.32
CA ARG A 19 -13.51 -13.33 13.37
C ARG A 19 -12.90 -13.16 14.77
N THR A 20 -13.18 -12.05 15.44
CA THR A 20 -12.84 -11.83 16.85
C THR A 20 -13.66 -12.72 17.75
N ALA A 21 -14.94 -13.00 17.48
CA ALA A 21 -15.80 -13.91 18.25
C ALA A 21 -15.51 -15.37 17.95
N THR A 22 -15.01 -15.74 16.76
CA THR A 22 -14.57 -17.11 16.46
C THR A 22 -13.21 -17.36 17.11
N ARG A 23 -12.33 -16.34 17.15
CA ARG A 23 -11.09 -16.39 17.93
C ARG A 23 -11.33 -16.29 19.44
N LEU A 24 -12.25 -15.44 19.90
CA LEU A 24 -12.69 -15.34 21.29
C LEU A 24 -13.46 -16.58 21.71
N ALA A 25 -14.28 -17.20 20.86
CA ALA A 25 -14.92 -18.48 21.15
C ALA A 25 -13.92 -19.63 21.16
N SER A 26 -12.86 -19.59 20.36
CA SER A 26 -11.72 -20.52 20.52
C SER A 26 -10.88 -20.23 21.79
N LEU A 27 -10.91 -18.99 22.30
CA LEU A 27 -10.39 -18.62 23.62
C LEU A 27 -11.35 -19.01 24.75
N ASP A 28 -12.67 -18.94 24.57
CA ASP A 28 -13.69 -19.21 25.59
C ASP A 28 -13.97 -20.71 25.76
N THR A 29 -13.90 -21.48 24.68
CA THR A 29 -13.91 -22.95 24.76
C THR A 29 -12.66 -23.52 25.45
N SER A 30 -11.60 -22.71 25.62
CA SER A 30 -10.45 -23.04 26.45
C SER A 30 -10.47 -22.38 27.84
N ILE A 31 -11.56 -21.68 28.20
CA ILE A 31 -11.81 -21.04 29.51
C ILE A 31 -12.84 -21.82 30.36
N ALA A 32 -13.71 -22.65 29.76
CA ALA A 32 -14.73 -23.42 30.47
C ALA A 32 -14.22 -24.69 31.19
N SER A 33 -13.09 -24.61 31.90
CA SER A 33 -12.66 -25.63 32.87
C SER A 33 -12.08 -24.93 34.10
N PRO A 34 -12.73 -25.02 35.27
CA PRO A 34 -12.33 -24.25 36.43
C PRO A 34 -11.25 -24.98 37.22
N SER A 35 -10.03 -24.45 37.25
CA SER A 35 -9.18 -24.46 38.46
C SER A 35 -7.85 -23.72 38.24
N SER A 36 -7.57 -22.84 39.19
CA SER A 36 -6.26 -22.32 39.62
C SER A 36 -5.38 -21.50 38.65
N SER A 37 -5.05 -20.30 39.13
CA SER A 37 -3.89 -19.46 38.82
C SER A 37 -3.77 -18.86 37.41
N SER A 38 -3.79 -17.53 37.42
CA SER A 38 -3.52 -16.60 36.34
C SER A 38 -2.14 -16.77 35.71
N SER A 39 -2.06 -17.11 34.43
CA SER A 39 -0.92 -16.74 33.57
C SER A 39 -1.25 -16.91 32.08
N ASN A 40 -1.29 -15.79 31.36
CA ASN A 40 -1.05 -15.61 29.92
C ASN A 40 -1.33 -16.82 28.99
N LYS A 41 -2.58 -17.01 28.56
CA LYS A 41 -2.94 -17.85 27.41
C LYS A 41 -2.92 -17.04 26.10
N PHE A 42 -1.80 -16.41 25.77
CA PHE A 42 -1.54 -15.98 24.39
C PHE A 42 -0.47 -16.92 23.83
N ASN A 43 -0.85 -17.66 22.78
CA ASN A 43 -0.15 -18.77 22.14
C ASN A 43 1.37 -18.88 22.37
N ARG A 44 1.75 -19.58 23.45
CA ARG A 44 2.99 -20.37 23.49
C ARG A 44 2.96 -21.41 22.36
N TYR A 45 4.11 -21.83 21.89
CA TYR A 45 4.17 -22.93 20.93
C TYR A 45 3.45 -24.16 21.49
N ASP A 46 2.85 -24.98 20.64
CA ASP A 46 2.18 -26.21 21.06
C ASP A 46 3.13 -27.04 21.96
N THR A 47 2.67 -27.37 23.16
CA THR A 47 3.43 -28.11 24.16
C THR A 47 3.80 -29.52 23.69
N ASN A 48 3.12 -30.01 22.65
CA ASN A 48 3.42 -31.30 22.03
C ASN A 48 4.62 -31.24 21.06
N LEU A 49 5.10 -30.03 20.71
CA LEU A 49 6.23 -29.83 19.81
C LEU A 49 7.55 -29.75 20.61
N LYS A 50 8.26 -30.88 20.68
CA LYS A 50 9.54 -31.00 21.41
C LYS A 50 10.62 -29.99 21.01
N LEU A 51 10.64 -29.56 19.74
CA LEU A 51 11.66 -28.64 19.22
C LEU A 51 11.53 -27.20 19.73
N VAL A 52 10.34 -26.84 20.22
CA VAL A 52 10.00 -25.47 20.66
C VAL A 52 9.70 -25.39 22.15
N GLU A 53 9.77 -26.52 22.84
CA GLU A 53 9.61 -26.63 24.29
C GLU A 53 10.56 -25.69 25.05
N ALA A 54 11.82 -25.62 24.63
CA ALA A 54 12.81 -24.72 25.23
C ALA A 54 12.48 -23.23 25.04
N LEU A 55 11.74 -22.86 23.99
CA LEU A 55 11.31 -21.49 23.71
C LEU A 55 10.07 -21.10 24.52
N ASN A 56 9.30 -22.07 25.00
CA ASN A 56 8.16 -21.88 25.89
C ASN A 56 8.56 -21.73 27.36
N ASN A 57 9.78 -22.10 27.71
CA ASN A 57 10.30 -22.01 29.07
C ASN A 57 10.67 -20.56 29.42
N GLU A 58 10.32 -20.15 30.64
CA GLU A 58 10.38 -18.77 31.16
C GLU A 58 11.82 -18.26 31.46
N ASN A 59 12.86 -18.91 30.94
CA ASN A 59 14.26 -18.55 31.18
C ASN A 59 14.72 -17.24 30.48
N PHE A 60 13.81 -16.31 30.20
CA PHE A 60 14.15 -14.93 29.82
C PHE A 60 14.57 -14.07 31.03
N ASP A 61 14.46 -14.63 32.24
CA ASP A 61 14.51 -13.90 33.52
C ASP A 61 15.80 -13.13 33.82
N GLN A 62 16.97 -13.54 33.29
CA GLN A 62 18.23 -12.91 33.70
C GLN A 62 18.69 -11.76 32.78
N ILE A 63 18.49 -11.86 31.47
CA ILE A 63 19.13 -10.92 30.51
C ILE A 63 18.13 -9.93 29.89
N GLY A 64 16.84 -10.29 29.80
CA GLY A 64 15.85 -9.54 29.00
C GLY A 64 16.06 -9.74 27.49
N SER A 65 15.28 -9.08 26.65
CA SER A 65 15.48 -9.16 25.18
C SER A 65 16.83 -8.54 24.79
N PRO A 66 17.63 -9.16 23.91
CA PRO A 66 18.86 -8.55 23.39
C PRO A 66 18.58 -7.32 22.51
N LEU A 67 17.31 -7.08 22.14
CA LEU A 67 16.89 -6.03 21.23
C LEU A 67 16.53 -4.71 21.94
N ILE A 68 16.98 -4.49 23.17
CA ILE A 68 16.65 -3.28 23.91
C ILE A 68 17.24 -2.05 23.21
N LEU A 69 16.38 -1.06 23.01
CA LEU A 69 16.68 0.20 22.36
C LEU A 69 16.97 1.24 23.44
N GLY A 70 18.22 1.74 23.51
CA GLY A 70 18.64 2.69 24.55
C GLY A 70 18.79 4.14 24.07
N ASN A 71 18.71 4.37 22.77
CA ASN A 71 19.29 5.57 22.15
C ASN A 71 18.26 6.69 21.93
N LYS A 72 16.98 6.36 22.07
CA LYS A 72 15.83 7.19 21.69
C LYS A 72 14.69 6.96 22.66
N THR A 73 13.86 7.99 22.84
CA THR A 73 12.66 7.91 23.67
C THR A 73 11.50 7.24 22.92
N GLN A 74 10.44 6.88 23.66
CA GLN A 74 9.19 6.39 23.06
C GLN A 74 8.63 7.37 22.03
N LYS A 75 8.72 8.67 22.31
CA LYS A 75 8.21 9.72 21.41
C LYS A 75 8.98 9.71 20.08
N ASP A 76 10.31 9.62 20.13
CA ASP A 76 11.15 9.58 18.94
C ASP A 76 10.83 8.36 18.06
N TYR A 77 10.57 7.20 18.67
CA TYR A 77 10.17 6.01 17.92
C TYR A 77 8.76 6.13 17.32
N VAL A 78 7.83 6.80 17.99
CA VAL A 78 6.50 7.09 17.43
C VAL A 78 6.62 8.04 16.25
N GLU A 79 7.50 9.03 16.30
CA GLU A 79 7.78 9.92 15.15
C GLU A 79 8.37 9.13 13.97
N LEU A 80 9.39 8.30 14.19
CA LEU A 80 9.94 7.40 13.15
C LEU A 80 8.88 6.44 12.59
N PHE A 81 7.96 5.97 13.44
CA PHE A 81 6.86 5.11 13.01
C PHE A 81 5.88 5.85 12.11
N ARG A 82 5.57 7.13 12.39
CA ARG A 82 4.75 7.95 11.48
C ARG A 82 5.43 8.15 10.14
N GLU A 83 6.72 8.47 10.13
CA GLU A 83 7.50 8.60 8.90
C GLU A 83 7.48 7.30 8.08
N GLN A 84 7.62 6.15 8.75
CA GLN A 84 7.53 4.84 8.10
C GLN A 84 6.12 4.57 7.57
N LEU A 85 5.06 4.89 8.31
CA LEU A 85 3.68 4.76 7.83
C LEU A 85 3.42 5.64 6.61
N ASP A 86 3.87 6.90 6.62
CA ASP A 86 3.78 7.81 5.48
C ASP A 86 4.52 7.24 4.27
N SER A 87 5.70 6.65 4.49
CA SER A 87 6.47 6.00 3.43
C SER A 87 5.81 4.71 2.90
N GLU A 88 5.09 3.95 3.72
CA GLU A 88 4.36 2.74 3.31
C GLU A 88 3.02 3.06 2.62
N GLU A 89 2.44 4.21 2.93
CA GLU A 89 1.29 4.78 2.21
C GLU A 89 1.70 5.28 0.82
N ALA A 90 2.91 5.85 0.69
CA ALA A 90 3.46 6.25 -0.60
C ALA A 90 3.65 5.03 -1.53
N PHE A 91 3.06 5.11 -2.73
CA PHE A 91 3.17 4.02 -3.70
C PHE A 91 4.57 3.92 -4.32
N PHE A 92 5.24 5.06 -4.50
CA PHE A 92 6.59 5.16 -5.03
C PHE A 92 7.53 5.81 -4.02
N THR A 93 8.73 5.26 -3.91
CA THR A 93 9.84 5.89 -3.17
C THR A 93 10.79 6.53 -4.18
N MET A 94 10.87 7.86 -4.15
CA MET A 94 11.78 8.60 -5.02
C MET A 94 13.20 8.53 -4.46
N ILE A 95 14.15 8.05 -5.28
CA ILE A 95 15.55 7.92 -4.90
C ILE A 95 16.38 8.85 -5.78
N LYS A 96 17.21 9.69 -5.14
CA LYS A 96 18.11 10.59 -5.87
C LYS A 96 19.16 9.78 -6.62
N ASN A 97 19.25 9.99 -7.93
CA ASN A 97 20.32 9.43 -8.75
C ASN A 97 21.63 10.19 -8.49
N THR A 98 22.55 9.59 -7.75
CA THR A 98 23.87 10.16 -7.42
C THR A 98 24.94 9.87 -8.46
N THR A 99 24.67 8.98 -9.42
CA THR A 99 25.64 8.53 -10.42
C THR A 99 25.50 9.22 -11.77
N ARG A 100 24.46 10.05 -11.96
CA ARG A 100 24.24 10.76 -13.22
C ARG A 100 25.35 11.80 -13.47
N THR A 101 25.98 11.68 -14.62
CA THR A 101 26.99 12.63 -15.14
C THR A 101 26.53 13.42 -16.37
N SER A 102 25.34 13.11 -16.90
CA SER A 102 24.80 13.74 -18.11
C SER A 102 24.20 15.12 -17.85
N GLU A 103 24.59 16.09 -18.67
CA GLU A 103 24.06 17.46 -18.71
C GLU A 103 22.73 17.59 -19.47
N LEU A 104 22.27 16.53 -20.14
CA LEU A 104 20.97 16.52 -20.81
C LEU A 104 19.85 16.74 -19.80
N GLU A 105 18.70 17.21 -20.26
CA GLU A 105 17.53 17.38 -19.40
C GLU A 105 17.06 16.01 -18.84
N PRO A 106 16.77 15.90 -17.54
CA PRO A 106 16.17 14.69 -16.98
C PRO A 106 14.80 14.38 -17.57
N MET A 107 14.52 13.09 -17.72
CA MET A 107 13.24 12.59 -18.25
C MET A 107 12.06 13.06 -17.39
N GLU A 108 12.28 13.17 -16.08
CA GLU A 108 11.32 13.67 -15.11
C GLU A 108 10.85 15.09 -15.47
N LYS A 109 11.79 15.98 -15.80
CA LYS A 109 11.48 17.35 -16.23
C LYS A 109 10.83 17.39 -17.61
N LEU A 110 11.24 16.52 -18.53
CA LEU A 110 10.59 16.42 -19.84
C LEU A 110 9.11 16.01 -19.68
N ILE A 111 8.82 15.03 -18.83
CA ILE A 111 7.45 14.59 -18.55
C ILE A 111 6.61 15.71 -17.92
N GLU A 112 7.19 16.46 -16.98
CA GLU A 112 6.54 17.65 -16.40
C GLU A 112 6.20 18.69 -17.48
N SER A 113 7.12 18.93 -18.43
CA SER A 113 6.89 19.87 -19.53
C SER A 113 5.79 19.46 -20.52
N TRP A 114 5.35 18.20 -20.48
CA TRP A 114 4.30 17.68 -21.35
C TRP A 114 2.90 17.86 -20.79
N GLU A 115 2.77 18.37 -19.55
CA GLU A 115 1.48 18.66 -18.90
C GLU A 115 0.56 17.41 -18.86
N TRP A 116 1.17 16.23 -18.81
CA TRP A 116 0.45 14.96 -18.81
C TRP A 116 -0.41 14.79 -17.57
N LYS A 117 -0.03 15.38 -16.43
CA LYS A 117 -0.83 15.29 -15.21
C LYS A 117 -2.20 15.94 -15.41
N GLU A 118 -2.19 17.19 -15.85
CA GLU A 118 -3.37 18.00 -16.12
C GLU A 118 -4.23 17.30 -17.18
N HIS A 119 -3.60 16.81 -18.24
CA HIS A 119 -4.30 16.08 -19.29
C HIS A 119 -4.94 14.77 -18.79
N ILE A 120 -4.23 14.01 -17.95
CA ILE A 120 -4.78 12.79 -17.34
C ILE A 120 -5.97 13.13 -16.46
N GLU A 121 -5.86 14.14 -15.59
CA GLU A 121 -6.92 14.57 -14.68
C GLU A 121 -8.18 15.00 -15.43
N GLU A 122 -8.03 15.87 -16.44
CA GLU A 122 -9.14 16.35 -17.27
C GLU A 122 -9.85 15.21 -18.00
N ASN A 123 -9.08 14.32 -18.66
CA ASN A 123 -9.66 13.20 -19.40
C ASN A 123 -10.29 12.15 -18.48
N LEU A 124 -9.73 11.91 -17.28
CA LEU A 124 -10.35 11.04 -16.28
C LEU A 124 -11.71 11.61 -15.86
N ASN A 125 -11.77 12.89 -15.50
CA ASN A 125 -13.02 13.56 -15.13
C ASN A 125 -14.07 13.45 -16.25
N ARG A 126 -13.66 13.66 -17.52
CA ARG A 126 -14.53 13.50 -18.68
C ARG A 126 -15.06 12.07 -18.81
N ILE A 127 -14.19 11.06 -18.71
CA ILE A 127 -14.58 9.65 -18.82
C ILE A 127 -15.55 9.25 -17.71
N ILE A 128 -15.34 9.72 -16.48
CA ILE A 128 -16.22 9.45 -15.33
C ILE A 128 -17.62 10.06 -15.56
N ALA A 129 -17.69 11.25 -16.17
CA ALA A 129 -18.96 11.92 -16.45
C ALA A 129 -19.71 11.31 -17.65
N GLU A 130 -19.01 10.99 -18.73
CA GLU A 130 -19.61 10.72 -20.04
C GLU A 130 -19.76 9.23 -20.38
N LYS A 131 -18.83 8.35 -19.95
CA LYS A 131 -18.86 6.95 -20.36
C LYS A 131 -19.84 6.13 -19.51
N PRO A 132 -20.68 5.27 -20.13
CA PRO A 132 -21.40 4.25 -19.39
C PRO A 132 -20.38 3.28 -18.78
N MET A 133 -20.47 3.09 -17.47
CA MET A 133 -19.56 2.25 -16.70
C MET A 133 -20.33 1.18 -15.95
N SER A 134 -19.69 0.05 -15.66
CA SER A 134 -20.21 -0.92 -14.70
C SER A 134 -20.43 -0.25 -13.33
N LYS A 135 -21.33 -0.84 -12.53
CA LYS A 135 -21.68 -0.30 -11.21
C LYS A 135 -20.45 -0.25 -10.29
N GLU A 136 -19.56 -1.22 -10.43
CA GLU A 136 -18.32 -1.39 -9.69
C GLU A 136 -17.33 -0.25 -10.01
N LEU A 137 -17.09 0.01 -11.29
CA LEU A 137 -16.23 1.12 -11.75
C LEU A 137 -16.79 2.48 -11.30
N ARG A 138 -18.10 2.68 -11.43
CA ARG A 138 -18.75 3.91 -10.97
C ARG A 138 -18.60 4.10 -9.45
N THR A 139 -18.71 3.03 -8.68
CA THR A 139 -18.50 3.08 -7.23
C THR A 139 -17.05 3.42 -6.90
N PHE A 140 -16.08 2.87 -7.63
CA PHE A 140 -14.68 3.20 -7.47
C PHE A 140 -14.42 4.70 -7.71
N PHE A 141 -14.77 5.21 -8.90
CA PHE A 141 -14.51 6.59 -9.28
C PHE A 141 -15.26 7.63 -8.44
N ASN A 142 -16.44 7.31 -7.90
CA ASN A 142 -17.18 8.20 -7.01
C ASN A 142 -16.52 8.42 -5.64
N ASN A 143 -15.58 7.54 -5.25
CA ASN A 143 -14.99 7.55 -3.91
C ASN A 143 -13.51 7.96 -3.91
N ILE A 144 -12.85 8.00 -5.07
CA ILE A 144 -11.44 8.38 -5.20
C ILE A 144 -11.29 9.84 -5.61
N ASP A 145 -10.16 10.44 -5.24
CA ASP A 145 -9.75 11.75 -5.76
C ASP A 145 -9.11 11.56 -7.15
N THR A 146 -9.67 12.23 -8.16
CA THR A 146 -9.17 12.14 -9.54
C THR A 146 -7.80 12.78 -9.70
N LYS A 147 -7.48 13.78 -8.88
CA LYS A 147 -6.16 14.41 -8.84
C LYS A 147 -5.11 13.44 -8.29
N GLU A 148 -5.41 12.76 -7.18
CA GLU A 148 -4.54 11.74 -6.60
C GLU A 148 -4.34 10.56 -7.56
N CYS A 149 -5.40 10.18 -8.28
CA CYS A 149 -5.32 9.17 -9.34
C CYS A 149 -4.35 9.61 -10.45
N ALA A 150 -4.49 10.84 -10.95
CA ALA A 150 -3.61 11.40 -11.98
C ALA A 150 -2.14 11.43 -11.51
N ASP A 151 -1.89 11.83 -10.26
CA ASP A 151 -0.56 11.83 -9.66
C ASP A 151 0.07 10.43 -9.64
N ASN A 152 -0.67 9.41 -9.19
CA ASN A 152 -0.17 8.04 -9.16
C ASN A 152 0.08 7.47 -10.57
N LEU A 153 -0.78 7.80 -11.53
CA LEU A 153 -0.60 7.39 -12.93
C LEU A 153 0.62 8.07 -13.58
N LEU A 154 0.85 9.35 -13.30
CA LEU A 154 2.03 10.07 -13.77
C LEU A 154 3.32 9.51 -13.17
N LEU A 155 3.34 9.25 -11.86
CA LEU A 155 4.49 8.63 -11.20
C LEU A 155 4.79 7.24 -11.78
N LEU A 156 3.75 6.47 -12.14
CA LEU A 156 3.93 5.21 -12.84
C LEU A 156 4.61 5.43 -14.20
N LEU A 157 4.12 6.36 -15.02
CA LEU A 157 4.74 6.69 -16.31
C LEU A 157 6.19 7.14 -16.13
N GLN A 158 6.48 8.00 -15.15
CA GLN A 158 7.85 8.41 -14.83
C GLN A 158 8.71 7.20 -14.45
N SER A 159 8.24 6.33 -13.56
CA SER A 159 8.97 5.14 -13.11
C SER A 159 9.28 4.16 -14.25
N ILE A 160 8.47 4.18 -15.31
CA ILE A 160 8.62 3.34 -16.48
C ILE A 160 9.58 3.99 -17.47
N LEU A 161 9.33 5.24 -17.84
CA LEU A 161 10.09 5.95 -18.87
C LEU A 161 11.51 6.27 -18.41
N CYS A 162 11.72 6.54 -17.12
CA CYS A 162 13.04 6.80 -16.56
C CYS A 162 13.95 5.56 -16.54
N ARG A 163 13.42 4.35 -16.80
CA ARG A 163 14.24 3.13 -16.99
C ARG A 163 14.99 3.12 -18.32
N GLY A 164 14.58 3.94 -19.29
CA GLY A 164 15.18 3.96 -20.63
C GLY A 164 14.94 2.67 -21.45
N GLN A 165 13.95 1.85 -21.06
CA GLN A 165 13.59 0.65 -21.80
C GLN A 165 12.81 1.01 -23.07
N ARG A 166 13.09 0.30 -24.16
CA ARG A 166 12.39 0.52 -25.45
C ARG A 166 10.94 0.03 -25.45
N SER A 167 10.62 -0.92 -24.58
CA SER A 167 9.27 -1.46 -24.44
C SER A 167 9.06 -1.92 -23.00
N VAL A 168 7.78 -1.94 -22.61
CA VAL A 168 7.36 -2.25 -21.25
C VAL A 168 6.38 -3.40 -21.34
N PRO A 169 6.66 -4.57 -20.75
CA PRO A 169 5.72 -5.68 -20.79
C PRO A 169 4.43 -5.32 -20.05
N ILE A 170 3.27 -5.51 -20.70
CA ILE A 170 1.95 -5.33 -20.08
C ILE A 170 1.81 -6.17 -18.79
N VAL A 171 2.49 -7.31 -18.72
CA VAL A 171 2.51 -8.16 -17.52
C VAL A 171 3.12 -7.45 -16.31
N GLU A 172 4.09 -6.54 -16.50
CA GLU A 172 4.65 -5.73 -15.41
C GLU A 172 3.62 -4.68 -14.94
N LEU A 173 2.94 -4.04 -15.89
CA LEU A 173 1.86 -3.09 -15.59
C LEU A 173 0.74 -3.76 -14.78
N ASN A 174 0.33 -4.96 -15.18
CA ASN A 174 -0.70 -5.73 -14.48
C ASN A 174 -0.30 -6.14 -13.06
N LYS A 175 0.99 -6.13 -12.70
CA LYS A 175 1.44 -6.35 -11.31
C LYS A 175 1.41 -5.06 -10.48
N ILE A 176 1.57 -3.90 -11.13
CA ILE A 176 1.66 -2.60 -10.47
C ILE A 176 0.27 -1.99 -10.26
N PHE A 177 -0.58 -1.98 -11.29
CA PHE A 177 -1.90 -1.34 -11.24
C PHE A 177 -2.79 -1.79 -10.08
N PRO A 178 -2.89 -3.10 -9.75
CA PRO A 178 -3.65 -3.53 -8.59
C PRO A 178 -3.28 -2.79 -7.31
N ARG A 179 -1.99 -2.58 -7.11
CA ARG A 179 -1.46 -1.95 -5.89
C ARG A 179 -1.73 -0.43 -5.86
N ILE A 180 -1.71 0.24 -7.03
CA ILE A 180 -2.18 1.64 -7.17
C ILE A 180 -3.66 1.74 -6.82
N ILE A 181 -4.50 0.87 -7.38
CA ILE A 181 -5.96 0.87 -7.17
C ILE A 181 -6.30 0.65 -5.69
N ILE A 182 -5.64 -0.34 -5.07
CA ILE A 182 -5.74 -0.65 -3.65
C ILE A 182 -5.39 0.56 -2.79
N ASN A 183 -4.32 1.28 -3.11
CA ASN A 183 -3.92 2.46 -2.37
C ASN A 183 -4.89 3.63 -2.54
N LEU A 184 -5.30 3.95 -3.77
CA LEU A 184 -6.30 5.00 -4.04
C LEU A 184 -7.62 4.77 -3.30
N TYR A 185 -8.01 3.50 -3.13
CA TYR A 185 -9.26 3.15 -2.47
C TYR A 185 -9.13 2.89 -0.96
N ARG A 186 -7.91 2.82 -0.42
CA ARG A 186 -7.64 2.52 0.99
C ARG A 186 -8.32 3.52 1.92
N ASP A 187 -8.04 4.80 1.74
CA ASP A 187 -8.59 5.86 2.59
C ASP A 187 -10.10 6.04 2.41
N PRO A 188 -10.66 6.06 1.19
CA PRO A 188 -12.10 6.00 1.00
C PRO A 188 -12.75 4.82 1.73
N PHE A 189 -12.16 3.63 1.65
CA PHE A 189 -12.65 2.44 2.34
C PHE A 189 -12.65 2.60 3.86
N PHE A 190 -11.57 3.10 4.45
CA PHE A 190 -11.50 3.34 5.90
C PHE A 190 -12.46 4.44 6.36
N ARG A 191 -12.61 5.52 5.59
CA ARG A 191 -13.62 6.57 5.84
C ARG A 191 -15.03 6.00 5.79
N LEU A 192 -15.32 5.16 4.80
CA LEU A 192 -16.60 4.46 4.69
C LEU A 192 -16.89 3.63 5.93
N LEU A 193 -15.89 2.96 6.49
CA LEU A 193 -16.02 2.15 7.71
C LEU A 193 -15.98 2.96 9.01
N SER A 194 -15.73 4.27 8.94
CA SER A 194 -15.53 5.14 10.09
C SER A 194 -14.41 4.62 11.01
N VAL A 195 -13.34 4.11 10.40
CA VAL A 195 -12.16 3.56 11.09
C VAL A 195 -11.01 4.56 10.96
N GLU A 196 -10.55 5.08 12.10
CA GLU A 196 -9.34 5.92 12.17
C GLU A 196 -8.07 5.02 12.17
N TYR A 197 -7.82 4.32 11.05
CA TYR A 197 -6.77 3.30 10.96
C TYR A 197 -5.41 3.80 11.45
N LYS A 198 -4.93 4.91 10.89
CA LYS A 198 -3.62 5.50 11.19
C LYS A 198 -3.45 5.87 12.66
N LYS A 199 -4.49 6.44 13.27
CA LYS A 199 -4.49 6.77 14.70
C LYS A 199 -4.49 5.51 15.57
N ASN A 200 -5.29 4.52 15.23
CA ASN A 200 -5.38 3.28 16.01
C ASN A 200 -4.10 2.45 15.95
N ILE A 201 -3.46 2.37 14.77
CA ILE A 201 -2.17 1.67 14.62
C ILE A 201 -1.04 2.43 15.33
N GLU A 202 -1.06 3.77 15.33
CA GLU A 202 -0.12 4.59 16.10
C GLU A 202 -0.27 4.38 17.61
N LEU A 203 -1.50 4.38 18.12
CA LEU A 203 -1.78 4.09 19.53
C LEU A 203 -1.30 2.68 19.92
N LEU A 204 -1.54 1.70 19.05
CA LEU A 204 -1.06 0.33 19.24
C LEU A 204 0.47 0.26 19.25
N PHE A 205 1.12 0.91 18.29
CA PHE A 205 2.58 0.96 18.21
C PHE A 205 3.19 1.66 19.42
N LYS A 206 2.56 2.73 19.91
CA LYS A 206 3.01 3.46 21.10
C LYS A 206 3.07 2.55 22.33
N GLU A 207 2.09 1.67 22.54
CA GLU A 207 2.19 0.68 23.64
C GLU A 207 3.16 -0.45 23.32
N TYR A 208 3.20 -0.90 22.06
CA TYR A 208 4.06 -1.98 21.62
C TYR A 208 5.56 -1.66 21.77
N ILE A 209 6.00 -0.44 21.41
CA ILE A 209 7.42 -0.05 21.46
C ILE A 209 8.00 -0.11 22.88
N ARG A 210 7.15 -0.07 23.91
CA ARG A 210 7.56 -0.25 25.32
C ARG A 210 8.25 -1.59 25.55
N TYR A 211 7.99 -2.61 24.73
CA TYR A 211 8.73 -3.87 24.74
C TYR A 211 10.24 -3.67 24.65
N TYR A 212 10.67 -2.76 23.78
CA TYR A 212 12.07 -2.51 23.48
C TYR A 212 12.70 -1.48 24.42
N LEU A 213 11.88 -0.73 25.17
CA LEU A 213 12.32 0.34 26.06
C LEU A 213 12.31 -0.08 27.55
N ASP A 214 11.43 -1.02 27.93
CA ASP A 214 11.30 -1.50 29.30
C ASP A 214 11.74 -2.97 29.41
N LYS A 215 12.89 -3.16 30.07
CA LYS A 215 13.47 -4.47 30.37
C LYS A 215 12.47 -5.40 31.06
N ASN A 216 11.62 -4.89 31.96
CA ASN A 216 10.67 -5.70 32.70
C ASN A 216 9.58 -6.28 31.80
N ILE A 217 9.17 -5.53 30.77
CA ILE A 217 8.22 -6.02 29.76
C ILE A 217 8.89 -7.11 28.93
N SER A 218 10.10 -6.84 28.43
CA SER A 218 10.84 -7.79 27.59
C SER A 218 11.18 -9.13 28.27
N LYS A 219 11.30 -9.14 29.60
CA LYS A 219 11.52 -10.35 30.40
C LYS A 219 10.27 -11.22 30.54
N ARG A 220 9.09 -10.59 30.54
CA ARG A 220 7.81 -11.24 30.85
C ARG A 220 7.03 -11.68 29.61
N PHE A 221 7.32 -11.09 28.46
CA PHE A 221 6.57 -11.30 27.22
C PHE A 221 7.54 -11.62 26.08
N THR A 222 7.11 -12.42 25.12
CA THR A 222 7.72 -12.38 23.79
C THR A 222 7.24 -11.14 23.04
N ILE A 223 7.94 -10.79 21.94
CA ILE A 223 7.54 -9.69 21.05
C ILE A 223 6.08 -9.85 20.61
N ARG A 224 5.72 -11.07 20.19
CA ARG A 224 4.37 -11.39 19.72
C ARG A 224 3.37 -11.26 20.86
N ASP A 225 3.64 -11.82 22.04
CA ASP A 225 2.69 -11.77 23.16
C ASP A 225 2.40 -10.33 23.57
N TRP A 226 3.43 -9.49 23.57
CA TRP A 226 3.27 -8.07 23.88
C TRP A 226 2.40 -7.35 22.84
N TRP A 227 2.58 -7.63 21.54
CA TRP A 227 1.71 -7.09 20.49
C TRP A 227 0.23 -7.46 20.72
N TYR A 228 -0.06 -8.74 20.96
CA TYR A 228 -1.43 -9.22 21.20
C TYR A 228 -2.03 -8.59 22.45
N LYS A 229 -1.23 -8.44 23.52
CA LYS A 229 -1.66 -7.78 24.75
C LYS A 229 -1.98 -6.31 24.54
N CYS A 230 -1.13 -5.56 23.81
CA CYS A 230 -1.39 -4.17 23.47
C CYS A 230 -2.67 -4.02 22.63
N ALA A 231 -2.85 -4.88 21.63
CA ALA A 231 -4.05 -4.89 20.80
C ALA A 231 -5.32 -5.17 21.62
N SER A 232 -5.26 -6.16 22.52
CA SER A 232 -6.37 -6.47 23.43
C SER A 232 -6.71 -5.32 24.38
N GLN A 233 -5.72 -4.60 24.91
CA GLN A 233 -5.93 -3.44 25.78
C GLN A 233 -6.63 -2.29 25.05
N LEU A 234 -6.34 -2.12 23.75
CA LEU A 234 -6.96 -1.11 22.90
C LEU A 234 -8.26 -1.60 22.22
N GLN A 235 -8.71 -2.82 22.52
CA GLN A 235 -9.88 -3.46 21.89
C GLN A 235 -9.76 -3.55 20.35
N LEU A 236 -8.53 -3.69 19.86
CA LEU A 236 -8.22 -3.85 18.44
C LEU A 236 -7.94 -5.32 18.12
N PRO A 237 -8.37 -5.84 16.96
CA PRO A 237 -7.90 -7.15 16.50
C PRO A 237 -6.36 -7.11 16.31
N PRO A 238 -5.61 -8.13 16.77
CA PRO A 238 -4.16 -8.20 16.58
C PRO A 238 -3.73 -8.22 15.11
N ASP A 239 -4.60 -8.74 14.24
CA ASP A 239 -4.49 -8.65 12.78
C ASP A 239 -5.18 -7.34 12.34
N TYR A 240 -4.77 -6.20 12.88
CA TYR A 240 -5.48 -4.92 12.67
C TYR A 240 -5.49 -4.46 11.20
N PHE A 241 -4.66 -5.07 10.35
CA PHE A 241 -4.71 -4.88 8.91
C PHE A 241 -5.99 -5.52 8.35
N PRO A 242 -6.97 -4.73 7.87
CA PRO A 242 -8.09 -5.32 7.17
C PRO A 242 -7.55 -6.05 5.95
N GLN A 243 -8.05 -7.24 5.66
CA GLN A 243 -7.79 -7.92 4.39
C GLN A 243 -8.60 -7.25 3.27
N PHE A 244 -8.45 -5.92 3.12
CA PHE A 244 -9.26 -5.12 2.21
C PHE A 244 -8.98 -5.49 0.75
N GLU A 245 -7.77 -5.97 0.45
CA GLU A 245 -7.37 -6.49 -0.86
C GLU A 245 -8.30 -7.62 -1.37
N GLU A 246 -8.86 -8.43 -0.47
CA GLU A 246 -9.78 -9.51 -0.85
C GLU A 246 -11.08 -8.99 -1.45
N PHE A 247 -11.51 -7.77 -1.11
CA PHE A 247 -12.72 -7.15 -1.64
C PHE A 247 -12.54 -6.63 -3.08
N PHE A 248 -11.29 -6.45 -3.54
CA PHE A 248 -10.99 -5.87 -4.86
C PHE A 248 -10.65 -6.91 -5.93
N LYS A 249 -10.50 -8.20 -5.59
CA LYS A 249 -10.01 -9.23 -6.54
C LYS A 249 -10.72 -9.25 -7.90
N THR A 250 -12.02 -8.97 -7.95
CA THR A 250 -12.79 -8.92 -9.20
C THR A 250 -12.70 -7.56 -9.92
N PRO A 251 -13.07 -6.41 -9.30
CA PRO A 251 -13.04 -5.11 -10.00
C PRO A 251 -11.64 -4.61 -10.35
N ILE A 252 -10.60 -5.09 -9.67
CA ILE A 252 -9.23 -4.59 -9.85
C ILE A 252 -8.68 -4.82 -11.25
N GLN A 253 -9.04 -5.93 -11.90
CA GLN A 253 -8.57 -6.23 -13.25
C GLN A 253 -9.23 -5.30 -14.28
N ASP A 254 -10.54 -5.05 -14.14
CA ASP A 254 -11.29 -4.15 -15.02
C ASP A 254 -10.78 -2.72 -14.91
N ILE A 255 -10.52 -2.24 -13.67
CA ILE A 255 -9.93 -0.93 -13.42
C ILE A 255 -8.51 -0.87 -14.01
N SER A 256 -7.69 -1.91 -13.82
CA SER A 256 -6.33 -1.97 -14.36
C SER A 256 -6.32 -1.88 -15.88
N ASN A 257 -7.19 -2.65 -16.54
CA ASN A 257 -7.32 -2.63 -18.01
C ASN A 257 -7.79 -1.25 -18.51
N LEU A 258 -8.70 -0.61 -17.78
CA LEU A 258 -9.16 0.74 -18.10
C LEU A 258 -8.02 1.75 -17.98
N PHE A 259 -7.21 1.69 -16.91
CA PHE A 259 -6.05 2.57 -16.75
C PHE A 259 -4.98 2.34 -17.83
N ILE A 260 -4.69 1.09 -18.19
CA ILE A 260 -3.75 0.78 -19.28
C ILE A 260 -4.24 1.41 -20.59
N SER A 261 -5.50 1.15 -20.96
CA SER A 261 -6.08 1.67 -22.19
C SER A 261 -6.10 3.20 -22.20
N PHE A 262 -6.45 3.80 -21.05
CA PHE A 262 -6.47 5.23 -20.85
C PHE A 262 -5.09 5.87 -21.05
N LEU A 263 -4.03 5.30 -20.46
CA LEU A 263 -2.68 5.85 -20.61
C LEU A 263 -2.19 5.75 -22.05
N ILE A 264 -2.50 4.65 -22.74
CA ILE A 264 -2.13 4.48 -24.16
C ILE A 264 -2.86 5.51 -25.05
N GLU A 265 -4.13 5.79 -24.75
CA GLU A 265 -4.97 6.70 -25.55
C GLU A 265 -4.65 8.18 -25.31
N HIS A 266 -4.26 8.55 -24.09
CA HIS A 266 -4.16 9.96 -23.69
C HIS A 266 -2.74 10.45 -23.39
N CYS A 267 -1.74 9.59 -23.26
CA CYS A 267 -0.35 10.00 -23.02
C CYS A 267 0.48 9.88 -24.30
N GLU A 268 0.25 10.80 -25.23
CA GLU A 268 1.05 10.89 -26.46
C GLU A 268 2.30 11.73 -26.25
N PHE A 269 3.42 11.31 -26.85
CA PHE A 269 4.62 12.12 -26.90
C PHE A 269 4.37 13.34 -27.79
N PRO A 270 4.69 14.56 -27.33
CA PRO A 270 4.57 15.72 -28.19
C PRO A 270 5.44 15.54 -29.43
N LEU A 271 4.84 15.80 -30.59
CA LEU A 271 5.55 15.72 -31.86
C LEU A 271 6.78 16.62 -31.80
N TYR A 272 7.96 16.03 -31.96
CA TYR A 272 9.18 16.80 -32.14
C TYR A 272 9.05 17.60 -33.43
N ARG A 273 8.61 18.86 -33.34
CA ARG A 273 8.79 19.83 -34.42
C ARG A 273 10.28 20.16 -34.45
N GLY A 274 11.07 19.25 -35.02
CA GLY A 274 12.39 19.60 -35.51
C GLY A 274 12.26 20.86 -36.33
N THR A 275 13.20 21.78 -36.17
CA THR A 275 13.34 22.98 -36.99
C THR A 275 13.00 22.64 -38.43
N LYS A 276 11.90 23.20 -38.94
CA LYS A 276 11.40 23.00 -40.31
C LYS A 276 12.51 23.40 -41.29
N ASN A 277 13.34 22.44 -41.64
CA ASN A 277 14.26 22.41 -42.78
C ASN A 277 14.59 20.92 -42.95
N GLU A 278 13.62 20.14 -43.40
CA GLU A 278 13.81 19.09 -44.41
C GLU A 278 12.50 18.28 -44.62
N SER A 279 11.98 18.47 -45.83
CA SER A 279 11.10 17.59 -46.62
C SER A 279 9.80 17.03 -46.00
N ASN A 280 8.71 17.58 -46.54
CA ASN A 280 7.46 16.87 -46.83
C ASN A 280 7.71 15.46 -47.38
N ASN A 281 7.16 14.43 -46.72
CA ASN A 281 6.34 13.44 -47.40
C ASN A 281 5.53 12.62 -46.38
N GLY A 282 4.23 12.52 -46.63
CA GLY A 282 3.27 11.92 -45.71
C GLY A 282 3.46 10.42 -45.51
N LYS A 283 3.18 9.97 -44.28
CA LYS A 283 2.29 8.85 -43.92
C LYS A 283 2.33 8.65 -42.40
N ASN A 284 1.15 8.68 -41.78
CA ASN A 284 0.87 8.58 -40.34
C ASN A 284 1.18 7.20 -39.70
N VAL A 285 2.37 6.64 -39.93
CA VAL A 285 2.78 5.37 -39.27
C VAL A 285 4.22 5.45 -38.68
N GLY A 286 4.87 6.61 -38.74
CA GLY A 286 6.31 6.75 -38.42
C GLY A 286 6.69 7.18 -37.00
N ASN A 287 5.74 7.48 -36.10
CA ASN A 287 6.08 8.27 -34.90
C ASN A 287 6.80 7.48 -33.80
N MET A 288 6.69 6.15 -33.75
CA MET A 288 7.47 5.34 -32.80
C MET A 288 8.87 5.00 -33.34
N LEU A 289 9.08 5.01 -34.66
CA LEU A 289 10.38 4.73 -35.28
C LEU A 289 11.31 5.96 -35.27
N PHE A 290 10.77 7.17 -35.39
CA PHE A 290 11.59 8.37 -35.59
C PHE A 290 12.33 8.83 -34.32
N LEU A 291 11.78 8.59 -33.12
CA LEU A 291 12.48 8.84 -31.86
C LEU A 291 13.63 7.85 -31.62
N LEU A 292 13.59 6.65 -32.20
CA LEU A 292 14.64 5.63 -32.08
C LEU A 292 15.86 5.91 -32.97
N GLU A 293 15.72 6.71 -34.04
CA GLU A 293 16.85 7.07 -34.90
C GLU A 293 17.76 8.13 -34.27
N LYS A 294 17.22 9.07 -33.48
CA LYS A 294 18.04 10.11 -32.83
C LYS A 294 18.85 9.61 -31.63
N PHE A 295 18.42 8.54 -30.97
CA PHE A 295 19.22 7.86 -29.92
C PHE A 295 20.28 6.90 -30.48
N LYS A 296 20.39 6.77 -31.80
CA LYS A 296 21.43 5.96 -32.47
C LYS A 296 22.67 6.75 -32.91
N LEU A 297 22.78 8.04 -32.60
CA LEU A 297 23.96 8.83 -32.94
C LEU A 297 24.52 9.58 -31.74
N LYS A 298 25.24 8.83 -30.90
CA LYS A 298 26.66 9.07 -30.59
C LYS A 298 27.15 7.91 -29.71
N ASN A 299 27.98 7.07 -30.32
CA ASN A 299 28.95 6.24 -29.60
C ASN A 299 29.82 7.13 -28.70
#